data_AF-A0A1I6JHD0-F1
#
_entry.id   AF-A0A1I6JHD0-F1
#
_cell.length_a   1.000
_cell.length_b   1.000
_cell.length_c   1.000
_cell.angle_alpha   90.00
_cell.angle_beta   90.00
_cell.angle_gamma   90.00
#
_symmetry.space_group_name_H-M   'P 1'
#
loop_
_entity.id
_entity.type
_entity.pdbx_description
1 polymer ?
#
loop_
_entity_poly.entity_id
_entity_poly.type
_entity_poly.pdbx_seq_one_letter_code
_entity_poly.pdbx_strand_id
1 'polypeptide(L)'
;MEHTNLNSLAQVEINGEDLPKELLLSDNGRYTTYYAPFEFVNESAKVVICGITPGIQQATVAIKAAKEGIEQGLSDTEVLRHAKHSASFAGAMRRNLAEMMDFISLQHWLGIDSCGDLFQTRQDLVHFTSALRNPVLDQGQNFSGGGAMISNRYLWDQIQDGLVAEIKSLPEDCIFIPLGQGVDAVFEKLASEGVVERKRVLSGLPHASGANAERIAYFCQRKERDQLSDRTNADKLDAAREGLLAQIALLSGKQSVSTGKKLQKAQGALKMPAARVAVANDEFATASHGEVKRIYATGKVKGEPTLFTAKHDRSGRYVLNRKKSSPTTGNTTNRAENKVYTATLREAAELLESGEFLINVVTENGVRALRSYRSVVVERVQ
;
A
#
# COMPACT_ATOMS: atom_id res chain seq x y z
N MET A 1 2.03 8.83 -30.66
CA MET A 1 0.80 9.58 -30.31
C MET A 1 0.41 9.10 -28.93
N GLU A 2 0.42 9.86 -27.84
CA GLU A 2 0.59 11.27 -27.53
C GLU A 2 1.11 11.30 -26.07
N HIS A 3 2.38 11.64 -25.84
CA HIS A 3 2.87 11.95 -24.48
C HIS A 3 2.88 13.48 -24.28
N THR A 4 1.80 14.13 -24.73
CA THR A 4 1.63 15.58 -24.76
C THR A 4 1.70 16.21 -23.37
N ASN A 5 1.43 15.43 -22.32
CA ASN A 5 1.33 15.96 -20.97
C ASN A 5 2.63 15.86 -20.16
N LEU A 6 3.60 14.98 -20.48
CA LEU A 6 4.89 14.94 -19.76
C LEU A 6 5.66 16.26 -19.92
N ASN A 7 5.59 16.87 -21.11
CA ASN A 7 6.19 18.17 -21.39
C ASN A 7 5.62 19.28 -20.49
N SER A 8 4.39 19.14 -20.01
CA SER A 8 3.79 20.10 -19.07
C SER A 8 4.50 20.11 -17.71
N LEU A 9 5.22 19.03 -17.34
CA LEU A 9 5.84 18.90 -16.02
C LEU A 9 7.16 19.70 -15.88
N ALA A 10 7.80 20.04 -17.00
CA ALA A 10 9.15 20.63 -17.00
C ALA A 10 9.22 21.96 -16.24
N GLN A 11 8.15 22.75 -16.27
CA GLN A 11 8.11 24.10 -15.66
C GLN A 11 7.22 24.18 -14.41
N VAL A 12 6.70 23.06 -13.94
CA VAL A 12 5.74 23.05 -12.83
C VAL A 12 6.44 22.89 -11.48
N GLU A 13 6.21 23.83 -10.56
CA GLU A 13 6.65 23.73 -9.17
C GLU A 13 5.58 23.04 -8.30
N ILE A 14 6.00 22.10 -7.45
CA ILE A 14 5.10 21.39 -6.53
C ILE A 14 5.58 21.56 -5.09
N ASN A 15 4.72 22.14 -4.27
CA ASN A 15 4.94 22.33 -2.83
C ASN A 15 4.47 21.13 -1.97
N GLY A 16 3.61 20.28 -2.53
CA GLY A 16 3.05 19.11 -1.84
C GLY A 16 1.83 19.39 -0.97
N GLU A 17 1.37 20.63 -0.90
CA GLU A 17 0.14 21.03 -0.20
C GLU A 17 -1.07 21.02 -1.16
N ASP A 18 -0.87 21.51 -2.38
CA ASP A 18 -1.89 21.59 -3.42
C ASP A 18 -1.35 21.11 -4.78
N LEU A 19 -2.25 20.97 -5.76
CA LEU A 19 -1.89 20.68 -7.15
C LEU A 19 -1.80 21.98 -7.97
N PRO A 20 -0.74 22.17 -8.77
CA PRO A 20 -0.55 23.38 -9.58
C PRO A 20 -1.66 23.57 -10.62
N LYS A 21 -2.08 24.82 -10.84
CA LYS A 21 -3.16 25.17 -11.78
C LYS A 21 -2.78 24.85 -13.23
N GLU A 22 -1.49 24.86 -13.54
CA GLU A 22 -0.91 24.49 -14.81
C GLU A 22 -1.20 23.03 -15.18
N LEU A 23 -1.48 22.20 -14.18
CA LEU A 23 -1.85 20.80 -14.37
C LEU A 23 -3.37 20.59 -14.38
N LEU A 24 -4.20 21.64 -14.27
CA LEU A 24 -5.66 21.48 -14.31
C LEU A 24 -6.10 20.98 -15.69
N LEU A 25 -6.72 19.79 -15.73
CA LEU A 25 -7.28 19.20 -16.94
C LEU A 25 -8.73 19.62 -17.17
N SER A 26 -9.53 19.68 -16.10
CA SER A 26 -10.94 20.08 -16.20
C SER A 26 -11.53 20.48 -14.85
N ASP A 27 -12.62 21.25 -14.92
CA ASP A 27 -13.41 21.74 -13.79
C ASP A 27 -14.89 21.74 -14.18
N ASN A 28 -15.78 21.25 -13.30
CA ASN A 28 -17.23 21.33 -13.47
C ASN A 28 -17.95 22.17 -12.40
N GLY A 29 -17.20 22.98 -11.65
CA GLY A 29 -17.64 23.80 -10.53
C GLY A 29 -17.60 23.07 -9.18
N ARG A 30 -17.74 21.73 -9.16
CA ARG A 30 -17.61 20.92 -7.94
C ARG A 30 -16.31 20.14 -7.89
N TYR A 31 -16.05 19.41 -8.96
CA TYR A 31 -14.90 18.54 -9.10
C TYR A 31 -13.88 19.19 -10.03
N THR A 32 -12.62 19.13 -9.62
CA THR A 32 -11.48 19.53 -10.44
C THR A 32 -10.59 18.32 -10.66
N THR A 33 -10.13 18.14 -11.90
CA THR A 33 -9.24 17.02 -12.27
C THR A 33 -7.91 17.60 -12.71
N TYR A 34 -6.82 17.09 -12.16
CA TYR A 34 -5.46 17.53 -12.47
C TYR A 34 -4.69 16.42 -13.16
N TYR A 35 -3.73 16.76 -14.03
CA TYR A 35 -2.83 15.81 -14.62
C TYR A 35 -1.85 15.28 -13.56
N ALA A 36 -1.68 13.96 -13.56
CA ALA A 36 -0.52 13.32 -12.97
C ALA A 36 -0.13 12.10 -13.83
N PRO A 37 1.17 11.76 -13.90
CA PRO A 37 1.72 10.77 -14.83
C PRO A 37 1.38 9.32 -14.43
N PHE A 38 0.11 8.94 -14.56
CA PHE A 38 -0.43 7.62 -14.21
C PHE A 38 -0.91 6.81 -15.44
N GLU A 39 -0.58 7.24 -16.66
CA GLU A 39 -1.01 6.60 -17.91
C GLU A 39 -0.22 5.33 -18.31
N PHE A 40 0.89 5.00 -17.63
CA PHE A 40 1.60 3.73 -17.91
C PHE A 40 0.69 2.51 -17.71
N VAL A 41 0.66 1.58 -18.66
CA VAL A 41 -0.08 0.31 -18.54
C VAL A 41 0.89 -0.86 -18.51
N ASN A 42 0.78 -1.72 -17.49
CA ASN A 42 1.48 -2.99 -17.48
C ASN A 42 0.68 -4.04 -18.27
N GLU A 43 0.94 -4.16 -19.56
CA GLU A 43 0.28 -5.12 -20.47
C GLU A 43 0.60 -6.59 -20.17
N SER A 44 1.53 -6.87 -19.24
CA SER A 44 1.85 -8.23 -18.80
C SER A 44 1.19 -8.64 -17.48
N ALA A 45 0.41 -7.74 -16.87
CA ALA A 45 -0.18 -7.95 -15.56
C ALA A 45 -1.15 -9.15 -15.52
N LYS A 46 -1.17 -9.84 -14.38
CA LYS A 46 -2.14 -10.87 -14.02
C LYS A 46 -3.18 -10.38 -13.02
N VAL A 47 -2.83 -9.38 -12.21
CA VAL A 47 -3.72 -8.75 -11.24
C VAL A 47 -3.71 -7.24 -11.39
N VAL A 48 -4.89 -6.65 -11.32
CA VAL A 48 -5.10 -5.20 -11.30
C VAL A 48 -5.58 -4.79 -9.93
N ILE A 49 -4.90 -3.82 -9.32
CA ILE A 49 -5.34 -3.22 -8.06
C ILE A 49 -5.86 -1.82 -8.38
N CYS A 50 -7.17 -1.61 -8.17
CA CYS A 50 -7.86 -0.40 -8.57
C CYS A 50 -8.35 0.40 -7.37
N GLY A 51 -7.76 1.58 -7.16
CA GLY A 51 -8.21 2.58 -6.19
C GLY A 51 -9.31 3.50 -6.71
N ILE A 52 -9.65 4.53 -5.92
CA ILE A 52 -10.65 5.55 -6.29
C ILE A 52 -10.04 6.55 -7.28
N THR A 53 -9.08 7.33 -6.79
CA THR A 53 -8.32 8.37 -7.49
C THR A 53 -7.01 8.55 -6.74
N PRO A 54 -5.90 8.93 -7.39
CA PRO A 54 -4.72 9.37 -6.67
C PRO A 54 -5.01 10.63 -5.85
N GLY A 55 -4.53 10.68 -4.60
CA GLY A 55 -4.59 11.90 -3.79
C GLY A 55 -3.44 12.87 -4.11
N ILE A 56 -3.52 14.11 -3.59
CA ILE A 56 -2.52 15.17 -3.76
C ILE A 56 -1.10 14.68 -3.48
N GLN A 57 -0.90 13.94 -2.38
CA GLN A 57 0.42 13.39 -2.02
C GLN A 57 0.93 12.38 -3.06
N GLN A 58 0.05 11.51 -3.57
CA GLN A 58 0.44 10.51 -4.58
C GLN A 58 0.77 11.19 -5.90
N ALA A 59 -0.05 12.15 -6.32
CA ALA A 59 0.21 12.99 -7.49
C ALA A 59 1.55 13.72 -7.38
N THR A 60 1.83 14.33 -6.22
CA THR A 60 3.09 15.01 -5.93
C THR A 60 4.30 14.07 -6.09
N VAL A 61 4.21 12.85 -5.55
CA VAL A 61 5.27 11.85 -5.68
C VAL A 61 5.44 11.41 -7.14
N ALA A 62 4.33 11.18 -7.86
CA ALA A 62 4.37 10.77 -9.26
C ALA A 62 5.03 11.85 -10.14
N ILE A 63 4.65 13.11 -9.95
CA ILE A 63 5.20 14.21 -10.73
C ILE A 63 6.68 14.43 -10.42
N LYS A 64 7.09 14.36 -9.14
CA LYS A 64 8.52 14.45 -8.78
C LYS A 64 9.34 13.35 -9.44
N ALA A 65 8.89 12.10 -9.34
CA ALA A 65 9.56 10.97 -9.98
C ALA A 65 9.59 11.11 -11.52
N ALA A 66 8.53 11.66 -12.12
CA ALA A 66 8.52 11.92 -13.56
C ALA A 66 9.54 12.99 -13.96
N LYS A 67 9.61 14.11 -13.22
CA LYS A 67 10.60 15.18 -13.46
C LYS A 67 12.03 14.65 -13.34
N GLU A 68 12.32 13.88 -12.30
CA GLU A 68 13.63 13.22 -12.13
C GLU A 68 13.96 12.30 -13.30
N GLY A 69 12.99 11.51 -13.80
CA GLY A 69 13.19 10.64 -14.95
C GLY A 69 13.46 11.41 -16.25
N ILE A 70 12.77 12.53 -16.47
CA ILE A 70 12.99 13.42 -17.61
C ILE A 70 14.39 14.04 -17.55
N GLU A 71 14.81 14.53 -16.38
CA GLU A 71 16.16 15.09 -16.16
C GLU A 71 17.27 14.06 -16.41
N GLN A 72 16.99 12.78 -16.13
CA GLN A 72 17.90 11.66 -16.40
C GLN A 72 17.90 11.21 -17.88
N GLY A 73 17.05 11.78 -18.73
CA GLY A 73 16.94 11.40 -20.15
C GLY A 73 16.32 10.02 -20.39
N LEU A 74 15.49 9.54 -19.45
CA LEU A 74 14.74 8.29 -19.64
C LEU A 74 13.70 8.45 -20.75
N SER A 75 13.30 7.32 -21.37
CA SER A 75 12.19 7.34 -22.31
C SER A 75 10.85 7.64 -21.62
N ASP A 76 9.88 8.22 -22.34
CA ASP A 76 8.56 8.54 -21.79
C ASP A 76 7.91 7.34 -21.09
N THR A 77 8.03 6.14 -21.67
CA THR A 77 7.50 4.91 -21.08
C THR A 77 8.16 4.59 -19.74
N GLU A 78 9.49 4.76 -19.62
CA GLU A 78 10.21 4.54 -18.37
C GLU A 78 9.88 5.61 -17.32
N VAL A 79 9.76 6.87 -17.73
CA VAL A 79 9.30 7.98 -16.88
C VAL A 79 7.94 7.66 -16.27
N LEU A 80 6.96 7.27 -17.09
CA LEU A 80 5.61 6.94 -16.64
C LEU A 80 5.58 5.71 -15.75
N ARG A 81 6.37 4.68 -16.08
CA ARG A 81 6.51 3.47 -15.27
C ARG A 81 7.07 3.80 -13.88
N HIS A 82 8.13 4.61 -13.82
CA HIS A 82 8.73 5.04 -12.55
C HIS A 82 7.77 5.91 -11.74
N ALA A 83 7.09 6.86 -12.38
CA ALA A 83 6.13 7.74 -11.72
C ALA A 83 4.96 6.97 -11.08
N LYS A 84 4.34 6.08 -11.85
CA LYS A 84 3.26 5.22 -11.35
C LYS A 84 3.73 4.36 -10.20
N HIS A 85 4.88 3.71 -10.30
CA HIS A 85 5.38 2.82 -9.25
C HIS A 85 5.67 3.57 -7.94
N SER A 86 6.36 4.71 -8.01
CA SER A 86 6.73 5.51 -6.85
C SER A 86 5.52 6.03 -6.07
N ALA A 87 4.42 6.34 -6.75
CA ALA A 87 3.22 6.91 -6.14
C ALA A 87 2.13 5.87 -5.77
N SER A 88 2.25 4.64 -6.26
CA SER A 88 1.27 3.59 -6.02
C SER A 88 1.46 2.98 -4.64
N PHE A 89 0.43 3.13 -3.79
CA PHE A 89 0.24 2.51 -2.48
C PHE A 89 1.50 2.51 -1.60
N ALA A 90 1.64 3.34 -0.58
CA ALA A 90 2.85 3.37 0.26
C ALA A 90 2.63 2.83 1.68
N GLY A 91 3.73 2.43 2.33
CA GLY A 91 3.78 2.15 3.76
C GLY A 91 2.84 1.03 4.23
N ALA A 92 2.08 1.28 5.30
CA ALA A 92 1.19 0.29 5.91
C ALA A 92 0.11 -0.24 4.95
N MET A 93 -0.24 0.54 3.91
CA MET A 93 -1.25 0.13 2.94
C MET A 93 -0.80 -1.06 2.09
N ARG A 94 0.48 -1.11 1.69
CA ARG A 94 1.06 -2.27 0.98
C ARG A 94 0.96 -3.52 1.83
N ARG A 95 1.38 -3.42 3.10
CA ARG A 95 1.36 -4.55 4.05
C ARG A 95 -0.05 -5.07 4.27
N ASN A 96 -1.01 -4.17 4.54
CA ASN A 96 -2.40 -4.56 4.75
C ASN A 96 -3.00 -5.23 3.50
N LEU A 97 -2.71 -4.70 2.32
CA LEU A 97 -3.23 -5.26 1.08
C LEU A 97 -2.60 -6.62 0.75
N ALA A 98 -1.28 -6.74 0.90
CA ALA A 98 -0.57 -8.01 0.79
C ALA A 98 -1.15 -9.05 1.75
N GLU A 99 -1.35 -8.70 3.02
CA GLU A 99 -1.91 -9.59 4.03
C GLU A 99 -3.31 -10.11 3.64
N MET A 100 -4.21 -9.22 3.20
CA MET A 100 -5.55 -9.63 2.78
C MET A 100 -5.55 -10.48 1.51
N MET A 101 -4.67 -10.17 0.55
CA MET A 101 -4.53 -10.95 -0.68
C MET A 101 -3.92 -12.34 -0.39
N ASP A 102 -2.95 -12.40 0.52
CA ASP A 102 -2.34 -13.64 0.98
C ASP A 102 -3.35 -14.52 1.72
N PHE A 103 -4.20 -13.89 2.53
CA PHE A 103 -5.25 -14.58 3.26
C PHE A 103 -6.25 -15.27 2.32
N ILE A 104 -6.62 -14.62 1.21
CA ILE A 104 -7.51 -15.24 0.21
C ILE A 104 -6.77 -16.19 -0.74
N SER A 105 -5.50 -16.52 -0.47
CA SER A 105 -4.66 -17.43 -1.26
C SER A 105 -4.34 -16.95 -2.68
N LEU A 106 -4.36 -15.64 -2.92
CA LEU A 106 -4.05 -15.08 -4.24
C LEU A 106 -2.62 -15.38 -4.69
N GLN A 107 -1.65 -15.35 -3.77
CA GLN A 107 -0.24 -15.66 -4.01
C GLN A 107 -0.04 -17.05 -4.63
N HIS A 108 -0.83 -18.03 -4.20
CA HIS A 108 -0.77 -19.39 -4.76
C HIS A 108 -1.28 -19.44 -6.20
N TRP A 109 -2.34 -18.68 -6.51
CA TRP A 109 -2.83 -18.55 -7.89
C TRP A 109 -1.85 -17.82 -8.81
N LEU A 110 -1.12 -16.84 -8.26
CA LEU A 110 -0.07 -16.10 -8.95
C LEU A 110 1.26 -16.89 -9.08
N GLY A 111 1.42 -17.98 -8.31
CA GLY A 111 2.68 -18.73 -8.24
C GLY A 111 3.82 -17.93 -7.59
N ILE A 112 3.51 -17.14 -6.56
CA ILE A 112 4.47 -16.35 -5.77
C ILE A 112 4.33 -16.68 -4.29
N ASP A 113 5.37 -16.37 -3.50
CA ASP A 113 5.39 -16.72 -2.06
C ASP A 113 4.46 -15.81 -1.25
N SER A 114 4.40 -14.53 -1.60
CA SER A 114 3.50 -13.55 -0.99
C SER A 114 3.09 -12.49 -2.01
N CYS A 115 1.86 -12.00 -1.88
CA CYS A 115 1.36 -10.83 -2.58
C CYS A 115 2.11 -9.54 -2.20
N GLY A 116 2.95 -9.57 -1.16
CA GLY A 116 3.93 -8.53 -0.88
C GLY A 116 4.92 -8.31 -2.04
N ASP A 117 5.27 -9.38 -2.76
CA ASP A 117 6.20 -9.34 -3.88
C ASP A 117 5.68 -8.49 -5.04
N LEU A 118 4.35 -8.34 -5.20
CA LEU A 118 3.74 -7.47 -6.21
C LEU A 118 4.21 -6.02 -6.09
N PHE A 119 4.56 -5.58 -4.87
CA PHE A 119 5.06 -4.22 -4.63
C PHE A 119 6.59 -4.12 -4.69
N GLN A 120 7.29 -5.22 -4.94
CA GLN A 120 8.74 -5.33 -4.85
C GLN A 120 9.32 -6.11 -6.04
N THR A 121 9.41 -7.43 -5.94
CA THR A 121 10.15 -8.29 -6.86
C THR A 121 9.32 -8.78 -8.05
N ARG A 122 7.98 -8.78 -7.93
CA ARG A 122 7.03 -9.30 -8.93
C ARG A 122 6.08 -8.23 -9.47
N GLN A 123 6.62 -7.04 -9.71
CA GLN A 123 5.88 -5.92 -10.30
C GLN A 123 5.39 -6.21 -11.72
N ASP A 124 6.02 -7.17 -12.41
CA ASP A 124 5.59 -7.69 -13.70
C ASP A 124 4.14 -8.24 -13.64
N LEU A 125 3.74 -8.81 -12.51
CA LEU A 125 2.43 -9.44 -12.35
C LEU A 125 1.30 -8.46 -12.01
N VAL A 126 1.61 -7.23 -11.58
CA VAL A 126 0.60 -6.29 -11.09
C VAL A 126 0.50 -5.03 -11.93
N HIS A 127 -0.73 -4.59 -12.13
CA HIS A 127 -1.03 -3.27 -12.64
C HIS A 127 -1.74 -2.44 -11.58
N PHE A 128 -1.17 -1.28 -11.25
CA PHE A 128 -1.78 -0.34 -10.32
C PHE A 128 -2.55 0.73 -11.08
N THR A 129 -3.80 0.94 -10.71
CA THR A 129 -4.65 1.95 -11.33
C THR A 129 -5.67 2.52 -10.35
N SER A 130 -6.48 3.46 -10.83
CA SER A 130 -7.60 4.06 -10.11
C SER A 130 -8.77 4.21 -11.06
N ALA A 131 -9.99 4.15 -10.53
CA ALA A 131 -11.19 4.32 -11.34
C ALA A 131 -11.18 5.68 -12.06
N LEU A 132 -10.76 6.72 -11.35
CA LEU A 132 -10.39 8.01 -11.91
C LEU A 132 -8.85 8.05 -11.98
N ARG A 133 -8.29 7.90 -13.19
CA ARG A 133 -6.84 7.80 -13.41
C ARG A 133 -6.07 8.99 -12.84
N ASN A 134 -6.62 10.18 -13.05
CA ASN A 134 -6.04 11.45 -12.68
C ASN A 134 -6.58 11.94 -11.33
N PRO A 135 -5.79 12.68 -10.53
CA PRO A 135 -6.24 13.27 -9.29
C PRO A 135 -7.52 14.10 -9.44
N VAL A 136 -8.60 13.66 -8.79
CA VAL A 136 -9.84 14.41 -8.66
C VAL A 136 -9.96 15.00 -7.26
N LEU A 137 -10.23 16.30 -7.19
CA LEU A 137 -10.55 17.01 -5.95
C LEU A 137 -12.03 17.41 -5.92
N ASP A 138 -12.69 17.22 -4.78
CA ASP A 138 -14.03 17.75 -4.48
C ASP A 138 -13.86 19.03 -3.66
N GLN A 139 -14.14 20.18 -4.28
CA GLN A 139 -13.97 21.50 -3.63
C GLN A 139 -12.55 21.70 -3.05
N GLY A 140 -11.53 21.31 -3.81
CA GLY A 140 -10.11 21.45 -3.43
C GLY A 140 -9.59 20.40 -2.44
N GLN A 141 -10.41 19.44 -2.01
CA GLN A 141 -10.00 18.33 -1.13
C GLN A 141 -9.95 17.00 -1.89
N ASN A 142 -9.11 16.06 -1.45
CA ASN A 142 -9.04 14.72 -2.07
C ASN A 142 -10.44 14.09 -2.19
N PHE A 143 -10.84 13.71 -3.39
CA PHE A 143 -12.10 13.02 -3.59
C PHE A 143 -12.06 11.63 -2.93
N SER A 144 -13.09 11.33 -2.12
CA SER A 144 -13.17 10.13 -1.29
C SER A 144 -14.03 9.01 -1.90
N GLY A 145 -14.45 9.16 -3.16
CA GLY A 145 -15.22 8.15 -3.88
C GLY A 145 -16.71 8.15 -3.53
N GLY A 146 -17.28 6.94 -3.45
CA GLY A 146 -18.71 6.72 -3.17
C GLY A 146 -19.59 6.71 -4.41
N GLY A 147 -20.91 6.78 -4.20
CA GLY A 147 -21.91 6.61 -5.26
C GLY A 147 -21.84 7.65 -6.38
N ALA A 148 -21.24 8.83 -6.12
CA ALA A 148 -21.02 9.86 -7.12
C ALA A 148 -20.22 9.36 -8.33
N MET A 149 -19.33 8.37 -8.16
CA MET A 149 -18.53 7.83 -9.28
C MET A 149 -19.38 7.19 -10.37
N ILE A 150 -20.55 6.63 -10.03
CA ILE A 150 -21.44 5.98 -11.02
C ILE A 150 -22.66 6.83 -11.39
N SER A 151 -23.02 7.81 -10.55
CA SER A 151 -24.21 8.66 -10.73
C SER A 151 -23.91 10.04 -11.31
N ASN A 152 -22.69 10.55 -11.15
CA ASN A 152 -22.27 11.83 -11.69
C ASN A 152 -21.62 11.64 -13.07
N ARG A 153 -22.19 12.28 -14.10
CA ARG A 153 -21.72 12.16 -15.50
C ARG A 153 -20.27 12.60 -15.68
N TYR A 154 -19.84 13.70 -15.05
CA TYR A 154 -18.46 14.19 -15.18
C TYR A 154 -17.43 13.20 -14.66
N LEU A 155 -17.73 12.48 -13.57
CA LEU A 155 -16.86 11.42 -13.05
C LEU A 155 -16.96 10.14 -13.88
N TRP A 156 -18.17 9.76 -14.29
CA TRP A 156 -18.39 8.56 -15.07
C TRP A 156 -17.74 8.62 -16.46
N ASP A 157 -17.83 9.77 -17.14
CA ASP A 157 -17.21 9.97 -18.45
C ASP A 157 -15.68 9.78 -18.34
N GLN A 158 -15.04 10.30 -17.28
CA GLN A 158 -13.61 10.05 -17.02
C GLN A 158 -13.25 8.59 -16.73
N ILE A 159 -14.13 7.85 -16.04
CA ILE A 159 -13.96 6.41 -15.82
C ILE A 159 -14.06 5.66 -17.15
N GLN A 160 -15.00 6.03 -18.01
CA GLN A 160 -15.15 5.44 -19.34
C GLN A 160 -13.92 5.74 -20.22
N ASP A 161 -13.46 6.99 -20.25
CA ASP A 161 -12.33 7.38 -21.09
C ASP A 161 -11.00 6.80 -20.58
N GLY A 162 -10.80 6.80 -19.27
CA GLY A 162 -9.57 6.31 -18.62
C GLY A 162 -9.60 4.80 -18.39
N LEU A 163 -10.39 4.37 -17.42
CA LEU A 163 -10.34 2.99 -16.91
C LEU A 163 -10.80 1.97 -17.96
N VAL A 164 -11.83 2.24 -18.76
CA VAL A 164 -12.29 1.27 -19.77
C VAL A 164 -11.27 1.11 -20.88
N ALA A 165 -10.64 2.19 -21.34
CA ALA A 165 -9.54 2.11 -22.30
C ALA A 165 -8.37 1.27 -21.76
N GLU A 166 -8.05 1.45 -20.47
CA GLU A 166 -7.01 0.71 -19.76
C GLU A 166 -7.36 -0.79 -19.60
N ILE A 167 -8.60 -1.11 -19.25
CA ILE A 167 -9.08 -2.50 -19.16
C ILE A 167 -8.93 -3.21 -20.52
N LYS A 168 -9.20 -2.51 -21.62
CA LYS A 168 -9.11 -3.08 -22.97
C LYS A 168 -7.68 -3.38 -23.42
N SER A 169 -6.67 -2.73 -22.85
CA SER A 169 -5.26 -3.01 -23.17
C SER A 169 -4.62 -4.05 -22.24
N LEU A 170 -5.33 -4.52 -21.21
CA LEU A 170 -4.86 -5.55 -20.30
C LEU A 170 -5.16 -6.97 -20.81
N PRO A 171 -4.39 -7.99 -20.38
CA PRO A 171 -4.66 -9.38 -20.74
C PRO A 171 -6.08 -9.84 -20.40
N GLU A 172 -6.67 -10.69 -21.24
CA GLU A 172 -8.03 -11.19 -21.04
C GLU A 172 -8.19 -12.02 -19.76
N ASP A 173 -7.11 -12.65 -19.28
CA ASP A 173 -7.10 -13.47 -18.07
C ASP A 173 -6.79 -12.69 -16.79
N CYS A 174 -6.61 -11.36 -16.90
CA CYS A 174 -6.30 -10.49 -15.78
C CYS A 174 -7.49 -10.39 -14.81
N ILE A 175 -7.21 -10.45 -13.51
CA ILE A 175 -8.22 -10.29 -12.44
C ILE A 175 -8.15 -8.89 -11.83
N PHE A 176 -9.26 -8.41 -11.31
CA PHE A 176 -9.40 -7.04 -10.80
C PHE A 176 -9.74 -7.06 -9.31
N ILE A 177 -8.99 -6.29 -8.54
CA ILE A 177 -9.19 -6.07 -7.10
C ILE A 177 -9.60 -4.61 -6.91
N PRO A 178 -10.91 -4.32 -6.88
CA PRO A 178 -11.42 -3.00 -6.51
C PRO A 178 -11.15 -2.72 -5.01
N LEU A 179 -10.72 -1.50 -4.71
CA LEU A 179 -10.47 -1.08 -3.34
C LEU A 179 -11.56 -0.13 -2.83
N GLY A 180 -12.55 -0.72 -2.16
CA GLY A 180 -13.62 -0.02 -1.46
C GLY A 180 -14.93 0.09 -2.24
N GLN A 181 -16.01 0.35 -1.49
CA GLN A 181 -17.39 0.21 -1.97
C GLN A 181 -17.74 1.06 -3.19
N GLY A 182 -17.13 2.24 -3.34
CA GLY A 182 -17.34 3.06 -4.52
C GLY A 182 -16.76 2.39 -5.77
N VAL A 183 -15.55 1.84 -5.66
CA VAL A 183 -14.87 1.17 -6.78
C VAL A 183 -15.54 -0.18 -7.08
N ASP A 184 -16.01 -0.89 -6.05
CA ASP A 184 -16.86 -2.08 -6.22
C ASP A 184 -18.07 -1.77 -7.10
N ALA A 185 -18.77 -0.65 -6.85
CA ALA A 185 -19.93 -0.24 -7.63
C ALA A 185 -19.57 0.15 -9.08
N VAL A 186 -18.38 0.73 -9.30
CA VAL A 186 -17.85 0.98 -10.65
C VAL A 186 -17.67 -0.33 -11.40
N PHE A 187 -16.98 -1.32 -10.81
CA PHE A 187 -16.77 -2.61 -11.47
C PHE A 187 -18.06 -3.40 -11.67
N GLU A 188 -19.03 -3.30 -10.76
CA GLU A 188 -20.35 -3.91 -10.95
C GLU A 188 -21.08 -3.31 -12.16
N LYS A 189 -21.04 -1.98 -12.32
CA LYS A 189 -21.61 -1.30 -13.49
C LYS A 189 -20.85 -1.66 -14.78
N LEU A 190 -19.52 -1.69 -14.75
CA LEU A 190 -18.73 -2.13 -15.91
C LEU A 190 -18.99 -3.59 -16.28
N ALA A 191 -19.27 -4.45 -15.29
CA ALA A 191 -19.62 -5.84 -15.54
C ALA A 191 -21.01 -5.99 -16.16
N SER A 192 -21.99 -5.20 -15.72
CA SER A 192 -23.33 -5.20 -16.33
C SER A 192 -23.34 -4.62 -17.75
N GLU A 193 -22.40 -3.73 -18.07
CA GLU A 193 -22.14 -3.20 -19.42
C GLU A 193 -21.28 -4.15 -20.29
N GLY A 194 -20.81 -5.28 -19.74
CA GLY A 194 -20.02 -6.27 -20.47
C GLY A 194 -18.56 -5.87 -20.74
N VAL A 195 -18.07 -4.81 -20.09
CA VAL A 195 -16.68 -4.34 -20.22
C VAL A 195 -15.70 -5.29 -19.53
N VAL A 196 -16.11 -5.86 -18.39
CA VAL A 196 -15.32 -6.82 -17.61
C VAL A 196 -16.21 -7.98 -17.19
N GLU A 197 -15.66 -9.18 -17.15
CA GLU A 197 -16.43 -10.32 -16.66
C GLU A 197 -16.51 -10.29 -15.14
N ARG A 198 -17.72 -10.39 -14.58
CA ARG A 198 -17.93 -10.37 -13.12
C ARG A 198 -17.08 -11.39 -12.35
N LYS A 199 -16.81 -12.55 -12.96
CA LYS A 199 -15.98 -13.64 -12.42
C LYS A 199 -14.49 -13.27 -12.29
N ARG A 200 -14.03 -12.22 -12.98
CA ARG A 200 -12.67 -11.67 -12.90
C ARG A 200 -12.54 -10.57 -11.85
N VAL A 201 -13.64 -10.13 -11.22
CA VAL A 201 -13.63 -9.06 -10.22
C VAL A 201 -13.71 -9.65 -8.82
N LEU A 202 -12.65 -9.48 -8.03
CA LEU A 202 -12.52 -9.89 -6.63
C LEU A 202 -12.96 -8.76 -5.69
N SER A 203 -14.26 -8.49 -5.67
CA SER A 203 -14.87 -7.45 -4.83
C SER A 203 -15.04 -7.91 -3.37
N GLY A 204 -14.91 -6.99 -2.42
CA GLY A 204 -15.20 -7.23 -1.00
C GLY A 204 -14.00 -7.15 -0.06
N LEU A 205 -12.79 -6.91 -0.56
CA LEU A 205 -11.65 -6.63 0.32
C LEU A 205 -11.91 -5.35 1.13
N PRO A 206 -11.65 -5.35 2.46
CA PRO A 206 -11.62 -4.13 3.24
C PRO A 206 -10.66 -3.10 2.62
N HIS A 207 -10.98 -1.81 2.73
CA HIS A 207 -10.06 -0.77 2.27
C HIS A 207 -8.77 -0.80 3.10
N ALA A 208 -7.60 -0.85 2.44
CA ALA A 208 -6.29 -1.10 3.07
C ALA A 208 -5.75 0.04 3.96
N SER A 209 -6.49 1.13 4.14
CA SER A 209 -6.09 2.27 4.98
C SER A 209 -6.08 1.92 6.48
N GLY A 210 -5.22 2.59 7.25
CA GLY A 210 -5.08 2.34 8.70
C GLY A 210 -6.38 2.53 9.50
N ALA A 211 -7.32 3.35 9.02
CA ALA A 211 -8.64 3.53 9.63
C ALA A 211 -9.50 2.24 9.63
N ASN A 212 -9.13 1.24 8.83
CA ASN A 212 -9.81 -0.05 8.72
C ASN A 212 -9.06 -1.19 9.42
N ALA A 213 -8.10 -0.90 10.29
CA ALA A 213 -7.28 -1.91 10.96
C ALA A 213 -8.10 -3.01 11.67
N GLU A 214 -9.23 -2.66 12.30
CA GLU A 214 -10.12 -3.66 12.91
C GLU A 214 -10.76 -4.58 11.88
N ARG A 215 -11.25 -4.03 10.76
CA ARG A 215 -11.88 -4.79 9.67
C ARG A 215 -10.87 -5.72 9.01
N ILE A 216 -9.64 -5.25 8.79
CA ILE A 216 -8.54 -6.04 8.23
C ILE A 216 -8.18 -7.18 9.19
N ALA A 217 -8.01 -6.88 10.48
CA ALA A 217 -7.69 -7.88 11.49
C ALA A 217 -8.79 -8.96 11.60
N TYR A 218 -10.06 -8.56 11.55
CA TYR A 218 -11.17 -9.51 11.54
C TYR A 218 -11.23 -10.34 10.26
N PHE A 219 -11.10 -9.69 9.10
CA PHE A 219 -11.07 -10.35 7.81
C PHE A 219 -9.99 -11.42 7.76
N CYS A 220 -8.78 -11.09 8.21
CA CYS A 220 -7.63 -11.99 8.27
C CYS A 220 -7.61 -12.91 9.52
N GLN A 221 -8.72 -13.01 10.26
CA GLN A 221 -8.89 -13.88 11.44
C GLN A 221 -7.85 -13.67 12.56
N ARG A 222 -7.33 -12.45 12.71
CA ARG A 222 -6.48 -12.04 13.85
C ARG A 222 -7.26 -11.45 15.01
N LYS A 223 -8.57 -11.27 14.85
CA LYS A 223 -9.46 -10.72 15.85
C LYS A 223 -10.74 -11.54 15.87
N GLU A 224 -11.19 -11.90 17.07
CA GLU A 224 -12.41 -12.67 17.25
C GLU A 224 -13.66 -11.81 17.10
N ARG A 225 -14.78 -12.45 16.72
CA ARG A 225 -16.06 -11.78 16.44
C ARG A 225 -16.61 -11.03 17.65
N ASP A 226 -16.48 -11.61 18.84
CA ASP A 226 -16.96 -11.05 20.11
C ASP A 226 -16.13 -9.83 20.59
N GLN A 227 -14.98 -9.59 19.99
CA GLN A 227 -14.10 -8.46 20.31
C GLN A 227 -14.29 -7.25 19.38
N LEU A 228 -15.17 -7.36 18.38
CA LEU A 228 -15.40 -6.30 17.40
C LEU A 228 -16.09 -5.09 18.03
N SER A 229 -15.71 -3.89 17.57
CA SER A 229 -16.49 -2.69 17.87
C SER A 229 -17.80 -2.68 17.08
N ASP A 230 -18.78 -1.91 17.56
CA ASP A 230 -20.08 -1.71 16.89
C ASP A 230 -19.98 -1.10 15.48
N ARG A 231 -18.79 -0.60 15.10
CA ARG A 231 -18.53 -0.04 13.77
C ARG A 231 -18.17 -1.11 12.73
N THR A 232 -17.92 -2.35 13.15
CA THR A 232 -17.51 -3.44 12.27
C THR A 232 -18.63 -4.45 12.12
N ASN A 233 -19.19 -4.53 10.92
CA ASN A 233 -20.20 -5.52 10.57
C ASN A 233 -19.51 -6.84 10.22
N ALA A 234 -19.56 -7.79 11.15
CA ALA A 234 -18.95 -9.11 11.03
C ALA A 234 -19.56 -9.93 9.88
N ASP A 235 -20.89 -9.99 9.78
CA ASP A 235 -21.58 -10.80 8.77
C ASP A 235 -21.22 -10.37 7.34
N LYS A 236 -21.09 -9.05 7.12
CA LYS A 236 -20.65 -8.51 5.83
C LYS A 236 -19.21 -8.92 5.50
N LEU A 237 -18.31 -8.93 6.48
CA LEU A 237 -16.91 -9.30 6.28
C LEU A 237 -16.75 -10.81 6.07
N ASP A 238 -17.52 -11.61 6.79
CA ASP A 238 -17.54 -13.07 6.64
C ASP A 238 -18.04 -13.46 5.24
N ALA A 239 -19.17 -12.88 4.80
CA ALA A 239 -19.70 -13.13 3.46
C ALA A 239 -18.73 -12.69 2.35
N ALA A 240 -18.07 -11.54 2.51
CA ALA A 240 -17.06 -11.08 1.56
C ALA A 240 -15.85 -12.04 1.50
N ARG A 241 -15.38 -12.50 2.66
CA ARG A 241 -14.25 -13.45 2.76
C ARG A 241 -14.59 -14.79 2.12
N GLU A 242 -15.75 -15.36 2.44
CA GLU A 242 -16.22 -16.62 1.87
C GLU A 242 -16.37 -16.53 0.34
N GLY A 243 -16.96 -15.44 -0.15
CA GLY A 243 -17.10 -15.19 -1.58
C GLY A 243 -15.75 -15.10 -2.31
N LEU A 244 -14.79 -14.36 -1.74
CA LEU A 244 -13.45 -14.23 -2.31
C LEU A 244 -12.69 -15.57 -2.33
N LEU A 245 -12.72 -16.34 -1.24
CA LEU A 245 -12.10 -17.66 -1.17
C LEU A 245 -12.69 -18.62 -2.21
N ALA A 246 -14.03 -18.66 -2.33
CA ALA A 246 -14.70 -19.48 -3.33
C ALA A 246 -14.31 -19.07 -4.75
N GLN A 247 -14.20 -17.77 -5.02
CA GLN A 247 -13.82 -17.25 -6.34
C GLN A 247 -12.36 -17.59 -6.70
N ILE A 248 -11.42 -17.46 -5.76
CA ILE A 248 -10.02 -17.87 -5.97
C ILE A 248 -9.91 -19.38 -6.20
N ALA A 249 -10.69 -20.19 -5.47
CA ALA A 249 -10.72 -21.63 -5.68
C ALA A 249 -11.21 -22.00 -7.10
N LEU A 250 -12.23 -21.31 -7.61
CA LEU A 250 -12.72 -21.49 -8.99
C LEU A 250 -11.70 -21.06 -10.04
N LEU A 251 -10.96 -19.97 -9.80
CA LEU A 251 -9.88 -19.50 -10.69
C LEU A 251 -8.72 -20.50 -10.72
N SER A 252 -8.32 -21.02 -9.57
CA SER A 252 -7.24 -22.00 -9.43
C SER A 252 -7.62 -23.37 -10.02
N GLY A 253 -8.88 -23.79 -9.86
CA GLY A 253 -9.40 -25.02 -10.44
C GLY A 253 -9.48 -25.00 -11.98
N LYS A 254 -9.57 -23.82 -12.60
CA LYS A 254 -9.50 -23.67 -14.07
C LYS A 254 -8.08 -23.74 -14.60
N GLN A 255 -7.07 -23.29 -13.84
CA GLN A 255 -5.66 -23.41 -14.25
C GLN A 255 -5.19 -24.87 -14.31
N SER A 256 -5.73 -25.78 -13.49
CA SER A 256 -5.31 -27.19 -13.52
C SER A 256 -5.85 -27.99 -14.72
N VAL A 257 -6.77 -27.42 -15.52
CA VAL A 257 -7.46 -28.14 -16.60
C VAL A 257 -6.87 -27.87 -18.00
N SER A 258 -5.87 -26.99 -18.17
CA SER A 258 -5.20 -26.79 -19.46
C SER A 258 -3.72 -27.16 -19.43
N THR A 259 -3.40 -28.42 -19.75
CA THR A 259 -2.53 -28.91 -20.84
C THR A 259 -2.06 -30.32 -20.51
N GLY A 260 -2.54 -31.31 -21.26
CA GLY A 260 -2.16 -32.71 -21.06
C GLY A 260 -0.74 -33.03 -21.54
N LYS A 261 -0.01 -33.80 -20.72
CA LYS A 261 0.80 -34.92 -21.23
C LYS A 261 0.82 -36.03 -20.18
N LYS A 262 0.40 -37.22 -20.62
CA LYS A 262 0.47 -38.50 -19.92
C LYS A 262 1.86 -38.70 -19.31
N LEU A 263 1.92 -39.16 -18.05
CA LEU A 263 2.91 -40.15 -17.63
C LEU A 263 2.45 -40.91 -16.39
N GLN A 264 2.93 -42.14 -16.32
CA GLN A 264 2.35 -43.31 -15.69
C GLN A 264 2.54 -43.38 -14.17
N LYS A 265 1.74 -44.28 -13.58
CA LYS A 265 1.84 -44.84 -12.24
C LYS A 265 3.28 -45.00 -11.73
N ALA A 266 3.50 -44.56 -10.49
CA ALA A 266 4.36 -45.26 -9.55
C ALA A 266 3.79 -45.08 -8.12
N GLN A 267 3.31 -46.18 -7.56
CA GLN A 267 3.06 -46.32 -6.13
C GLN A 267 4.40 -46.46 -5.41
N GLY A 268 4.56 -45.76 -4.29
CA GLY A 268 5.71 -45.93 -3.39
C GLY A 268 5.54 -45.09 -2.13
N ALA A 269 5.06 -45.73 -1.07
CA ALA A 269 5.05 -45.16 0.28
C ALA A 269 6.48 -44.98 0.79
N LEU A 270 6.77 -43.90 1.53
CA LEU A 270 7.34 -43.91 2.89
C LEU A 270 7.89 -42.53 3.32
N LYS A 271 7.38 -42.11 4.49
CA LYS A 271 8.04 -41.39 5.59
C LYS A 271 8.50 -39.94 5.40
N MET A 272 7.87 -39.08 6.20
CA MET A 272 8.43 -37.83 6.73
C MET A 272 9.74 -38.08 7.50
N PRO A 273 10.64 -37.09 7.49
CA PRO A 273 11.38 -36.75 8.68
C PRO A 273 11.23 -35.27 9.07
N ALA A 274 11.33 -35.05 10.37
CA ALA A 274 11.20 -33.80 11.08
C ALA A 274 12.27 -32.77 10.66
N ALA A 275 11.83 -31.52 10.48
CA ALA A 275 12.72 -30.38 10.28
C ALA A 275 13.40 -30.00 11.60
N ARG A 276 14.72 -30.16 11.66
CA ARG A 276 15.60 -29.42 12.57
C ARG A 276 15.83 -28.04 11.96
N VAL A 277 15.47 -27.00 12.68
CA VAL A 277 15.83 -25.61 12.37
C VAL A 277 17.33 -25.46 12.61
N ALA A 278 18.09 -25.36 11.52
CA ALA A 278 19.45 -24.85 11.55
C ALA A 278 19.40 -23.36 11.20
N VAL A 279 19.93 -22.56 12.12
CA VAL A 279 20.13 -21.11 11.96
C VAL A 279 21.25 -20.93 10.94
N ALA A 280 20.92 -20.46 9.75
CA ALA A 280 21.89 -19.97 8.77
C ALA A 280 21.66 -18.47 8.61
N ASN A 281 22.65 -17.69 9.02
CA ASN A 281 22.81 -16.30 8.65
C ASN A 281 23.04 -16.26 7.14
N ASP A 282 22.27 -15.45 6.42
CA ASP A 282 22.66 -14.96 5.10
C ASP A 282 22.33 -13.48 5.00
N GLU A 283 23.40 -12.69 5.01
CA GLU A 283 23.43 -11.34 4.46
C GLU A 283 23.30 -11.44 2.95
N PHE A 284 22.36 -10.73 2.31
CA PHE A 284 22.62 -10.08 1.01
C PHE A 284 21.65 -8.91 0.75
N ALA A 285 22.26 -7.74 0.75
CA ALA A 285 21.91 -6.40 0.26
C ALA A 285 20.54 -6.11 -0.40
N THR A 286 19.80 -5.18 0.23
CA THR A 286 18.97 -4.16 -0.43
C THR A 286 19.61 -2.78 -0.21
N ALA A 287 19.92 -2.05 -1.27
CA ALA A 287 20.41 -0.66 -1.19
C ALA A 287 19.21 0.30 -1.07
N SER A 288 19.21 1.39 -0.30
CA SER A 288 20.24 1.97 0.56
C SER A 288 19.58 2.72 1.73
N HIS A 289 19.45 2.06 2.86
CA HIS A 289 19.45 2.74 4.16
C HIS A 289 20.53 2.00 4.95
N GLY A 290 21.74 2.55 4.99
CA GLY A 290 22.92 1.93 5.60
C GLY A 290 22.65 1.46 7.03
N GLU A 291 23.46 0.52 7.51
CA GLU A 291 23.33 -0.06 8.86
C GLU A 291 23.17 1.04 9.91
N VAL A 292 22.12 0.98 10.73
CA VAL A 292 21.89 2.00 11.75
C VAL A 292 22.76 1.68 12.96
N LYS A 293 23.83 2.46 13.13
CA LYS A 293 24.76 2.34 14.25
C LYS A 293 24.14 2.82 15.55
N ARG A 294 23.39 3.92 15.52
CA ARG A 294 22.77 4.50 16.73
C ARG A 294 21.57 5.37 16.42
N ILE A 295 20.58 5.36 17.32
CA ILE A 295 19.52 6.38 17.37
C ILE A 295 19.68 7.13 18.69
N TYR A 296 19.83 8.45 18.63
CA TYR A 296 20.07 9.27 19.83
C TYR A 296 19.45 10.67 19.75
N ALA A 297 19.32 11.33 20.89
CA ALA A 297 18.87 12.71 20.99
C ALA A 297 19.64 13.46 22.09
N THR A 298 19.85 14.76 21.90
CA THR A 298 20.40 15.63 22.94
C THR A 298 19.26 16.42 23.59
N GLY A 299 19.12 16.32 24.91
CA GLY A 299 18.14 17.07 25.71
C GLY A 299 18.81 17.73 26.91
N LYS A 300 18.00 18.26 27.85
CA LYS A 300 18.50 18.77 29.13
C LYS A 300 17.90 17.97 30.29
N VAL A 301 18.71 17.58 31.26
CA VAL A 301 18.27 17.00 32.54
C VAL A 301 18.81 17.88 33.66
N LYS A 302 17.92 18.45 34.48
CA LYS A 302 18.27 19.45 35.52
C LYS A 302 19.08 20.65 34.98
N GLY A 303 18.81 21.07 33.74
CA GLY A 303 19.49 22.19 33.10
C GLY A 303 20.73 21.82 32.28
N GLU A 304 21.32 20.65 32.54
CA GLU A 304 22.55 20.20 31.88
C GLU A 304 22.28 19.47 30.56
N PRO A 305 23.01 19.76 29.47
CA PRO A 305 22.96 19.00 28.23
C PRO A 305 23.25 17.52 28.48
N THR A 306 22.33 16.64 28.08
CA THR A 306 22.43 15.19 28.33
C THR A 306 22.09 14.41 27.06
N LEU A 307 22.89 13.38 26.79
CA LEU A 307 22.67 12.45 25.68
C LEU A 307 21.65 11.37 26.09
N PHE A 308 20.68 11.16 25.21
CA PHE A 308 19.72 10.06 25.29
C PHE A 308 19.97 9.11 24.12
N THR A 309 20.02 7.80 24.38
CA THR A 309 20.22 6.78 23.35
C THR A 309 19.09 5.76 23.36
N ALA A 310 18.76 5.20 22.20
CA ALA A 310 17.84 4.07 22.12
C ALA A 310 18.46 2.87 22.85
N LYS A 311 17.78 2.37 23.88
CA LYS A 311 18.25 1.24 24.69
C LYS A 311 17.28 0.08 24.59
N HIS A 312 17.83 -1.12 24.63
CA HIS A 312 17.05 -2.34 24.67
C HIS A 312 16.28 -2.51 25.99
N ASP A 313 15.16 -3.21 25.92
CA ASP A 313 14.55 -3.83 27.10
C ASP A 313 15.39 -5.01 27.60
N ARG A 314 14.91 -5.69 28.66
CA ARG A 314 15.59 -6.85 29.25
C ARG A 314 15.73 -8.04 28.29
N SER A 315 14.99 -8.05 27.19
CA SER A 315 15.01 -9.09 26.14
C SER A 315 15.85 -8.70 24.93
N GLY A 316 16.57 -7.57 24.97
CA GLY A 316 17.41 -7.15 23.85
C GLY A 316 16.64 -6.47 22.71
N ARG A 317 15.40 -6.00 22.93
CA ARG A 317 14.60 -5.34 21.87
C ARG A 317 14.43 -3.84 22.10
N TYR A 318 14.43 -3.05 21.02
CA TYR A 318 14.15 -1.62 21.10
C TYR A 318 12.65 -1.37 21.30
N VAL A 319 12.31 -0.35 22.07
CA VAL A 319 10.92 -0.09 22.48
C VAL A 319 10.41 1.19 21.86
N LEU A 320 9.40 1.07 21.01
CA LEU A 320 8.68 2.18 20.40
C LEU A 320 7.24 2.24 20.91
N ASN A 321 6.61 3.38 20.74
CA ASN A 321 5.22 3.63 21.07
C ASN A 321 4.52 4.27 19.89
N ARG A 322 3.34 3.76 19.53
CA ARG A 322 2.51 4.40 18.51
C ARG A 322 1.93 5.70 19.03
N LYS A 323 1.99 6.78 18.25
CA LYS A 323 1.35 8.07 18.54
C LYS A 323 -0.18 7.88 18.62
N LYS A 324 -0.83 8.47 19.62
CA LYS A 324 -2.30 8.55 19.66
C LYS A 324 -2.77 9.71 18.78
N SER A 325 -3.82 9.48 18.00
CA SER A 325 -4.41 10.45 17.05
C SER A 325 -5.32 11.51 17.70
N SER A 326 -5.35 11.64 19.02
CA SER A 326 -6.07 12.72 19.72
C SER A 326 -5.40 13.05 21.05
N PRO A 327 -5.02 14.31 21.34
CA PRO A 327 -4.67 14.72 22.68
C PRO A 327 -5.97 14.96 23.44
N THR A 328 -6.47 13.95 24.16
CA THR A 328 -7.44 14.21 25.21
C THR A 328 -6.74 15.10 26.24
N THR A 329 -7.39 16.20 26.59
CA THR A 329 -6.93 17.21 27.54
C THR A 329 -6.31 16.59 28.79
N GLY A 330 -5.07 17.00 29.09
CA GLY A 330 -4.40 16.70 30.36
C GLY A 330 -3.37 15.58 30.30
N ASN A 331 -2.10 15.99 30.44
CA ASN A 331 -0.93 15.18 30.77
C ASN A 331 -0.33 14.29 29.64
N THR A 332 0.75 14.77 29.03
CA THR A 332 1.51 14.11 27.94
C THR A 332 2.54 13.08 28.44
N THR A 333 2.47 12.65 29.70
CA THR A 333 3.43 11.71 30.28
C THR A 333 2.71 10.58 31.00
N ASN A 334 3.08 9.33 30.66
CA ASN A 334 2.85 8.09 31.43
C ASN A 334 1.71 7.11 31.14
N ARG A 335 1.06 7.06 29.96
CA ARG A 335 0.32 5.83 29.56
C ARG A 335 0.42 5.49 28.07
N ALA A 336 1.46 4.74 27.73
CA ALA A 336 1.65 4.19 26.39
C ALA A 336 1.33 2.68 26.38
N GLU A 337 0.10 2.34 26.03
CA GLU A 337 -0.41 0.94 26.00
C GLU A 337 -0.01 0.19 24.72
N ASN A 338 0.38 0.91 23.65
CA ASN A 338 0.77 0.32 22.36
C ASN A 338 2.31 0.30 22.20
N LYS A 339 3.00 -0.53 22.99
CA LYS A 339 4.44 -0.77 22.81
C LYS A 339 4.66 -1.66 21.59
N VAL A 340 5.54 -1.23 20.69
CA VAL A 340 6.06 -2.05 19.60
C VAL A 340 7.53 -2.31 19.90
N TYR A 341 7.94 -3.56 19.70
CA TYR A 341 9.30 -4.01 19.95
C TYR A 341 9.96 -4.35 18.62
N THR A 342 11.17 -3.85 18.39
CA THR A 342 11.97 -4.22 17.21
C THR A 342 13.25 -4.90 17.64
N ALA A 343 13.72 -5.84 16.84
CA ALA A 343 14.95 -6.57 17.10
C ALA A 343 16.17 -5.71 16.78
N THR A 344 16.08 -4.84 15.77
CA THR A 344 17.21 -4.05 15.26
C THR A 344 16.95 -2.54 15.33
N LEU A 345 18.04 -1.74 15.32
CA LEU A 345 17.96 -0.28 15.15
C LEU A 345 17.44 0.11 13.77
N ARG A 346 17.67 -0.73 12.75
CA ARG A 346 17.16 -0.52 11.41
C ARG A 346 15.64 -0.52 11.39
N GLU A 347 15.03 -1.57 11.93
CA GLU A 347 13.57 -1.66 12.09
C GLU A 347 13.03 -0.51 12.95
N ALA A 348 13.75 -0.14 14.02
CA ALA A 348 13.36 0.98 14.87
C ALA A 348 13.37 2.32 14.10
N ALA A 349 14.39 2.55 13.26
CA ALA A 349 14.50 3.74 12.43
C ALA A 349 13.39 3.80 11.38
N GLU A 350 13.10 2.68 10.69
CA GLU A 350 12.04 2.60 9.68
C GLU A 350 10.66 2.89 10.27
N LEU A 351 10.37 2.36 11.47
CA LEU A 351 9.13 2.68 12.18
C LEU A 351 9.09 4.15 12.64
N LEU A 352 10.21 4.73 13.05
CA LEU A 352 10.26 6.15 13.41
C LEU A 352 10.02 7.05 12.20
N GLU A 353 10.71 6.78 11.09
CA GLU A 353 10.62 7.49 9.82
C GLU A 353 9.19 7.54 9.28
N SER A 354 8.39 6.49 9.57
CA SER A 354 6.96 6.43 9.28
C SER A 354 6.15 7.60 9.88
N GLY A 355 6.68 8.29 10.90
CA GLY A 355 6.02 9.39 11.57
C GLY A 355 4.92 8.97 12.54
N GLU A 356 4.55 7.69 12.61
CA GLU A 356 3.50 7.17 13.51
C GLU A 356 4.03 6.76 14.87
N PHE A 357 5.34 6.64 15.04
CA PHE A 357 5.94 6.10 16.26
C PHE A 357 6.80 7.14 17.00
N LEU A 358 6.94 6.92 18.29
CA LEU A 358 7.89 7.56 19.19
C LEU A 358 8.83 6.48 19.72
N ILE A 359 10.12 6.75 19.83
CA ILE A 359 11.09 5.81 20.39
C ILE A 359 11.37 6.14 21.85
N ASN A 360 11.50 5.11 22.67
CA ASN A 360 12.04 5.26 24.01
C ASN A 360 13.56 5.42 23.94
N VAL A 361 14.04 6.55 24.44
CA VAL A 361 15.46 6.83 24.62
C VAL A 361 15.76 7.04 26.09
N VAL A 362 16.99 6.74 26.51
CA VAL A 362 17.39 6.78 27.91
C VAL A 362 18.81 7.33 28.06
N THR A 363 19.05 8.01 29.18
CA THR A 363 20.40 8.47 29.55
C THR A 363 21.17 7.35 30.26
N GLU A 364 22.48 7.53 30.43
CA GLU A 364 23.31 6.59 31.22
C GLU A 364 22.79 6.40 32.65
N ASN A 365 22.29 7.49 33.25
CA ASN A 365 21.71 7.49 34.60
C ASN A 365 20.24 7.02 34.66
N GLY A 366 19.71 6.44 33.57
CA GLY A 366 18.40 5.79 33.57
C GLY A 366 17.20 6.72 33.37
N VAL A 367 17.42 8.01 33.07
CA VAL A 367 16.33 8.96 32.77
C VAL A 367 15.77 8.66 31.39
N ARG A 368 14.46 8.40 31.30
CA ARG A 368 13.78 8.00 30.06
C ARG A 368 13.07 9.17 29.41
N ALA A 369 12.97 9.14 28.10
CA ALA A 369 12.18 10.08 27.31
C ALA A 369 11.60 9.41 26.06
N LEU A 370 10.48 9.94 25.57
CA LEU A 370 9.93 9.60 24.26
C LEU A 370 10.31 10.66 23.24
N ARG A 371 10.72 10.23 22.05
CA ARG A 371 11.14 11.13 20.96
C ARG A 371 10.51 10.71 19.64
N SER A 372 10.10 11.70 18.86
CA SER A 372 9.68 11.50 17.48
C SER A 372 10.88 11.51 16.53
N TYR A 373 10.71 11.05 15.31
CA TYR A 373 11.75 11.05 14.29
C TYR A 373 12.45 12.40 14.11
N ARG A 374 11.68 13.51 14.07
CA ARG A 374 12.23 14.87 13.94
C ARG A 374 13.09 15.35 15.12
N SER A 375 13.07 14.61 16.23
CA SER A 375 13.75 14.96 17.49
C SER A 375 14.85 13.98 17.87
N VAL A 376 15.24 13.09 16.95
CA VAL A 376 16.36 12.16 17.10
C VAL A 376 17.29 12.26 15.90
N VAL A 377 18.54 11.85 16.07
CA VAL A 377 19.50 11.60 15.01
C VAL A 377 19.60 10.10 14.81
N VAL A 378 19.45 9.64 13.57
CA VAL A 378 19.70 8.26 13.14
C VAL A 378 21.07 8.22 12.49
N GLU A 379 22.08 7.79 13.25
CA GLU A 379 23.45 7.63 12.79
C GLU A 379 23.56 6.31 12.02
N ARG A 380 23.85 6.41 10.72
CA ARG A 380 24.05 5.27 9.82
C ARG A 380 25.55 5.10 9.55
N VAL A 381 25.99 3.85 9.46
CA VAL A 381 27.33 3.53 8.93
C VAL A 381 27.32 3.91 7.45
N GLN A 382 28.28 4.73 7.04
CA GLN A 382 28.46 5.14 5.65
C GLN A 382 28.99 3.98 4.80
#